data_AF-P0DN42-F1
#
_entry.id   AF-P0DN42-F1
#
_cell.length_a   1.000
_cell.length_b   1.000
_cell.length_c   1.000
_cell.angle_alpha   90.00
_cell.angle_beta   90.00
_cell.angle_gamma   90.00
#
_symmetry.space_group_name_H-M   'P 1'
#
loop_
_entity.id
_entity.type
_entity.pdbx_description
1 polymer ?
#
loop_
_entity_poly.entity_id
_entity_poly.type
_entity_poly.pdbx_seq_one_letter_code
_entity_poly.pdbx_strand_id
1 'polypeptide(L)'
;MKCSVLQMSRLSWTACVLLLPLLLLTLQGGVQGCFIRNCPRGGKRAVDSVQPTRQCMSCGPEGVGQCVGPSICCGLAIGCLMGTPEAEVCQKENESSAPCAVSGRHCGMDNTGNCVADGICCVEDACSFNSLCR
;
A
#
# COMPACT_ATOMS: atom_id res chain seq x y z
N MET A 1 13.93 -5.99 65.20
CA MET A 1 12.89 -5.54 64.23
C MET A 1 13.28 -4.34 63.34
N LYS A 2 14.39 -3.60 63.58
CA LYS A 2 14.76 -2.44 62.72
C LYS A 2 15.49 -2.81 61.40
N CYS A 3 16.18 -3.94 61.31
CA CYS A 3 16.94 -4.31 60.10
C CYS A 3 16.07 -4.65 58.87
N SER A 4 14.87 -5.22 59.08
CA SER A 4 14.04 -5.70 57.96
C SER A 4 13.50 -4.58 57.07
N VAL A 5 13.12 -3.43 57.64
CA VAL A 5 12.59 -2.28 56.87
C VAL A 5 13.68 -1.65 55.99
N LEU A 6 14.90 -1.49 56.52
CA LEU A 6 16.01 -0.92 55.76
C LEU A 6 16.41 -1.83 54.59
N GLN A 7 16.32 -3.15 54.78
CA GLN A 7 16.65 -4.14 53.76
C GLN A 7 15.58 -4.20 52.64
N MET A 8 14.29 -4.11 52.97
CA MET A 8 13.21 -3.98 51.98
C MET A 8 13.30 -2.67 51.19
N SER A 9 13.67 -1.57 51.85
CA SER A 9 13.92 -0.29 51.18
C SER A 9 15.06 -0.42 50.16
N ARG A 10 16.21 -0.99 50.54
CA ARG A 10 17.33 -1.17 49.59
C ARG A 10 16.96 -2.03 48.38
N LEU A 11 16.23 -3.13 48.58
CA LEU A 11 15.81 -4.02 47.48
C LEU A 11 14.84 -3.32 46.52
N SER A 12 13.91 -2.52 47.07
CA SER A 12 12.96 -1.71 46.28
C SER A 12 13.69 -0.65 45.44
N TRP A 13 14.67 0.05 46.03
CA TRP A 13 15.47 1.04 45.31
C TRP A 13 16.32 0.41 44.22
N THR A 14 16.98 -0.72 44.47
CA THR A 14 17.75 -1.43 43.42
C THR A 14 16.86 -1.93 42.29
N ALA A 15 15.67 -2.45 42.62
CA ALA A 15 14.71 -2.88 41.61
C ALA A 15 14.23 -1.69 40.77
N CYS A 16 13.92 -0.55 41.40
CA CYS A 16 13.49 0.66 40.70
C CYS A 16 14.59 1.20 39.76
N VAL A 17 15.84 1.28 40.26
CA VAL A 17 17.00 1.75 39.49
C VAL A 17 17.33 0.83 38.30
N LEU A 18 17.00 -0.46 38.35
CA LEU A 18 17.23 -1.39 37.24
C LEU A 18 16.03 -1.50 36.28
N LEU A 19 14.80 -1.52 36.80
CA LEU A 19 13.59 -1.68 35.99
C LEU A 19 13.22 -0.42 35.22
N LEU A 20 13.45 0.77 35.80
CA LEU A 20 13.13 2.03 35.14
C LEU A 20 13.95 2.27 33.86
N PRO A 21 15.29 2.14 33.85
CA PRO A 21 16.05 2.26 32.61
C PRO A 21 15.72 1.13 31.63
N LEU A 22 15.47 -0.10 32.10
CA LEU A 22 15.04 -1.19 31.22
C LEU A 22 13.72 -0.84 30.50
N LEU A 23 12.74 -0.31 31.24
CA LEU A 23 11.48 0.17 30.68
C LEU A 23 11.71 1.32 29.69
N LEU A 24 12.56 2.29 30.03
CA LEU A 24 12.91 3.40 29.14
C LEU A 24 13.61 2.90 27.86
N LEU A 25 14.54 1.95 27.94
CA LEU A 25 15.16 1.32 26.77
C LEU A 25 14.12 0.62 25.89
N THR A 26 13.14 -0.07 26.48
CA THR A 26 12.06 -0.70 25.69
C THR A 26 11.12 0.31 25.04
N LEU A 27 10.81 1.44 25.71
CA LEU A 27 10.02 2.52 25.12
C LEU A 27 10.75 3.25 23.99
N GLN A 28 12.07 3.41 24.10
CA GLN A 28 12.92 3.98 23.04
C GLN A 28 12.93 3.09 21.78
N GLY A 29 12.64 1.80 21.94
CA GLY A 29 12.38 0.86 20.84
C GLY A 29 11.15 1.18 20.00
N GLY A 30 10.50 2.34 20.22
CA GLY A 30 9.76 3.12 19.23
C GLY A 30 8.78 2.30 18.40
N VAL A 31 7.50 2.31 18.81
CA VAL A 31 6.41 1.74 18.02
C VAL A 31 6.37 2.41 16.64
N GLN A 32 7.05 1.82 15.66
CA GLN A 32 6.96 2.20 14.25
C GLN A 32 5.63 1.66 13.75
N GLY A 33 4.57 2.46 13.88
CA GLY A 33 3.30 2.14 13.23
C GLY A 33 3.47 2.23 11.72
N CYS A 34 3.27 1.12 11.00
CA CYS A 34 3.15 1.17 9.54
C CYS A 34 1.78 1.76 9.18
N PHE A 35 1.79 2.87 8.44
CA PHE A 35 0.56 3.41 7.86
C PHE A 35 0.36 2.80 6.47
N ILE A 36 -0.64 1.93 6.33
CA ILE A 36 -1.01 1.31 5.04
C ILE A 36 -1.59 2.40 4.14
N ARG A 37 -0.94 2.66 3.01
CA ARG A 37 -1.28 3.75 2.07
C ARG A 37 -1.89 3.28 0.76
N ASN A 38 -1.82 1.99 0.48
CA ASN A 38 -2.33 1.34 -0.72
C ASN A 38 -3.67 0.63 -0.44
N CYS A 39 -4.53 1.23 0.37
CA CYS A 39 -5.86 0.66 0.63
C CYS A 39 -6.67 0.68 -0.68
N PRO A 40 -7.39 -0.43 -0.99
CA PRO A 40 -8.25 -0.48 -2.17
C PRO A 40 -9.33 0.60 -2.08
N ARG A 41 -9.90 0.96 -3.24
CA ARG A 41 -10.93 1.99 -3.32
C ARG A 41 -12.20 1.54 -2.57
N GLY A 42 -12.74 2.42 -1.71
CA GLY A 42 -13.95 2.16 -0.92
C GLY A 42 -13.71 1.94 0.58
N GLY A 43 -14.77 1.53 1.30
CA GLY A 43 -14.75 1.32 2.75
C GLY A 43 -15.31 2.48 3.59
N LYS A 44 -15.50 2.26 4.90
CA LYS A 44 -16.16 3.22 5.82
C LYS A 44 -15.50 4.59 5.91
N ARG A 45 -14.23 4.69 5.50
CA ARG A 45 -13.42 5.92 5.52
C ARG A 45 -13.02 6.38 4.11
N ALA A 46 -13.63 5.82 3.07
CA ALA A 46 -13.39 6.27 1.71
C ALA A 46 -13.77 7.75 1.60
N VAL A 47 -12.83 8.56 1.16
CA VAL A 47 -13.11 9.94 0.78
C VAL A 47 -13.44 9.88 -0.71
N ASP A 48 -14.72 9.73 -1.05
CA ASP A 48 -15.20 9.61 -2.44
C ASP A 48 -14.80 10.81 -3.31
N SER A 49 -14.43 11.94 -2.70
CA SER A 49 -14.18 13.21 -3.36
C SER A 49 -12.75 13.42 -3.87
N VAL A 50 -11.78 12.55 -3.56
CA VAL A 50 -10.43 12.70 -4.12
C VAL A 50 -10.39 12.08 -5.51
N GLN A 51 -10.77 12.87 -6.51
CA GLN A 51 -10.43 12.55 -7.90
C GLN A 51 -8.91 12.55 -8.04
N PRO A 52 -8.29 11.48 -8.56
CA PRO A 52 -6.85 11.45 -8.75
C PRO A 52 -6.42 12.59 -9.66
N THR A 53 -5.49 13.42 -9.19
CA THR A 53 -4.96 14.55 -9.98
C THR A 53 -3.83 14.15 -10.91
N ARG A 54 -3.26 12.95 -10.73
CA ARG A 54 -2.16 12.41 -11.52
C ARG A 54 -2.58 11.12 -12.22
N GLN A 55 -1.97 10.86 -13.37
CA GLN A 55 -2.05 9.56 -14.03
C GLN A 55 -1.08 8.57 -13.39
N CYS A 56 -1.41 7.29 -13.44
CA CYS A 56 -0.48 6.25 -13.00
C CYS A 56 0.71 6.18 -13.96
N MET A 57 1.86 5.78 -13.43
CA MET A 57 3.13 5.78 -14.15
C MET A 57 3.11 4.85 -15.36
N SER A 58 3.91 5.22 -16.35
CA SER A 58 4.19 4.37 -17.49
C SER A 58 5.04 3.16 -17.11
N CYS A 59 4.85 2.05 -17.80
CA CYS A 59 5.56 0.79 -17.59
C CYS A 59 5.65 0.01 -18.91
N GLY A 60 6.26 -1.18 -18.88
CA GLY A 60 6.39 -2.01 -20.08
C GLY A 60 7.57 -1.59 -20.98
N PRO A 61 7.78 -2.30 -22.10
CA PRO A 61 8.83 -1.99 -23.04
C PRO A 61 8.64 -0.57 -23.60
N GLU A 62 9.70 0.24 -23.61
CA GLU A 62 9.68 1.64 -24.05
C GLU A 62 8.67 2.55 -23.31
N GLY A 63 8.09 2.10 -22.18
CA GLY A 63 7.10 2.87 -21.43
C GLY A 63 5.74 3.02 -22.12
N VAL A 64 5.40 2.15 -23.07
CA VAL A 64 4.13 2.22 -23.83
C VAL A 64 2.90 1.73 -23.06
N GLY A 65 3.11 1.08 -21.91
CA GLY A 65 2.05 0.65 -21.00
C GLY A 65 1.85 1.61 -19.84
N GLN A 66 0.82 1.35 -19.05
CA GLN A 66 0.49 2.06 -17.83
C GLN A 66 0.26 1.08 -16.68
N CYS A 67 0.72 1.44 -15.49
CA CYS A 67 0.46 0.69 -14.28
C CYS A 67 -1.02 0.72 -13.93
N VAL A 68 -1.62 -0.46 -13.77
CA VAL A 68 -3.01 -0.64 -13.32
C VAL A 68 -3.05 -1.12 -11.86
N GLY A 69 -2.02 -1.87 -11.47
CA GLY A 69 -1.84 -2.44 -10.15
C GLY A 69 -0.36 -2.59 -9.81
N PRO A 70 0.00 -3.03 -8.59
CA PRO A 70 1.39 -3.10 -8.13
C PRO A 70 2.27 -4.07 -8.93
N SER A 71 1.68 -4.97 -9.71
CA SER A 71 2.41 -5.91 -10.57
C SER A 71 1.67 -6.15 -11.88
N ILE A 72 0.93 -5.14 -12.35
CA ILE A 72 0.13 -5.20 -13.58
C ILE A 72 0.45 -3.97 -14.42
N CYS A 73 1.03 -4.23 -15.59
CA CYS A 73 1.29 -3.22 -16.61
C CYS A 73 0.47 -3.54 -17.86
N CYS A 74 -0.36 -2.60 -18.33
CA CYS A 74 -1.18 -2.83 -19.51
C CYS A 74 -1.03 -1.70 -20.54
N GLY A 75 -1.15 -2.02 -21.82
CA GLY A 75 -1.19 -1.05 -22.90
C GLY A 75 -1.79 -1.62 -24.17
N LEU A 76 -2.41 -0.76 -24.99
CA LEU A 76 -3.10 -1.16 -26.21
C LEU A 76 -2.23 -1.98 -27.18
N ALA A 77 -0.93 -1.69 -27.24
CA ALA A 77 0.01 -2.37 -28.13
C ALA A 77 0.65 -3.65 -27.55
N ILE A 78 0.66 -3.81 -26.22
CA ILE A 78 1.40 -4.89 -25.54
C ILE A 78 0.48 -5.88 -24.80
N GLY A 79 -0.82 -5.59 -24.71
CA GLY A 79 -1.73 -6.34 -23.85
C GLY A 79 -1.46 -6.03 -22.37
N CYS A 80 -1.43 -7.05 -21.52
CA CYS A 80 -1.15 -6.92 -20.10
C CYS A 80 -0.01 -7.85 -19.67
N LEU A 81 1.02 -7.27 -19.07
CA LEU A 81 2.15 -7.93 -18.44
C LEU A 81 1.88 -8.01 -16.94
N MET A 82 1.70 -9.23 -16.42
CA MET A 82 1.37 -9.48 -15.02
C MET A 82 2.50 -10.27 -14.36
N GLY A 83 3.05 -9.75 -13.26
CA GLY A 83 4.15 -10.40 -12.53
C GLY A 83 5.46 -10.47 -13.31
N THR A 84 5.64 -9.63 -14.34
CA THR A 84 6.89 -9.52 -15.10
C THR A 84 7.77 -8.40 -14.53
N PRO A 85 9.10 -8.40 -14.77
CA PRO A 85 9.98 -7.34 -14.27
C PRO A 85 9.58 -5.94 -14.79
N GLU A 86 8.97 -5.86 -15.99
CA GLU A 86 8.47 -4.60 -16.53
C GLU A 86 7.26 -4.06 -15.77
N ALA A 87 6.53 -4.92 -15.05
CA ALA A 87 5.40 -4.56 -14.21
C ALA A 87 5.80 -4.34 -12.73
N GLU A 88 6.96 -4.83 -12.27
CA GLU A 88 7.43 -4.62 -10.89
C GLU A 88 7.66 -3.15 -10.57
N VAL A 89 7.99 -2.33 -11.57
CA VAL A 89 8.14 -0.87 -11.40
C VAL A 89 6.86 -0.23 -10.83
N CYS A 90 5.69 -0.83 -11.09
CA CYS A 90 4.40 -0.34 -10.60
C CYS A 90 4.27 -0.42 -9.07
N GLN A 91 5.12 -1.19 -8.36
CA GLN A 91 5.13 -1.17 -6.89
C GLN A 91 5.49 0.21 -6.33
N LYS A 92 6.23 1.03 -7.08
CA LYS A 92 6.55 2.41 -6.71
C LYS A 92 5.30 3.29 -6.58
N GLU A 93 4.18 2.90 -7.18
CA GLU A 93 2.91 3.60 -6.97
C GLU A 93 2.44 3.54 -5.51
N ASN A 94 2.78 2.47 -4.78
CA ASN A 94 2.47 2.34 -3.35
C ASN A 94 3.26 3.35 -2.49
N GLU A 95 4.38 3.86 -3.02
CA GLU A 95 5.20 4.89 -2.39
C GLU A 95 4.68 6.31 -2.61
N SER A 96 3.60 6.50 -3.39
CA SER A 96 2.88 7.77 -3.47
C SER A 96 1.80 7.93 -2.39
N SER A 97 1.68 9.13 -1.82
CA SER A 97 0.61 9.46 -0.86
C SER A 97 -0.70 9.85 -1.55
N ALA A 98 -0.66 10.11 -2.85
CA ALA A 98 -1.82 10.51 -3.64
C ALA A 98 -2.21 9.41 -4.65
N PRO A 99 -3.51 9.09 -4.75
CA PRO A 99 -3.97 8.12 -5.74
C PRO A 99 -3.68 8.61 -7.16
N CYS A 100 -3.45 7.67 -8.07
CA CYS A 100 -3.35 7.93 -9.49
C CYS A 100 -4.58 7.41 -10.24
N ALA A 101 -4.83 7.94 -11.43
CA ALA A 101 -5.86 7.48 -12.35
C ALA A 101 -5.25 6.57 -13.42
N VAL A 102 -5.88 5.42 -13.64
CA VAL A 102 -5.65 4.56 -14.79
C VAL A 102 -6.45 5.13 -15.97
N SER A 103 -5.83 5.21 -17.14
CA SER A 103 -6.46 5.66 -18.38
C SER A 103 -7.41 4.59 -18.92
N GLY A 104 -8.38 5.02 -19.73
CA GLY A 104 -9.32 4.11 -20.40
C GLY A 104 -10.75 4.28 -19.92
N ARG A 105 -11.67 3.67 -20.69
CA ARG A 105 -13.10 3.66 -20.38
C ARG A 105 -13.36 2.75 -19.17
N HIS A 106 -14.29 3.11 -18.29
CA HIS A 106 -14.68 2.23 -17.20
C HIS A 106 -15.40 0.97 -17.71
N CYS A 107 -15.20 -0.14 -17.02
CA CYS A 107 -15.75 -1.45 -17.37
C CYS A 107 -15.89 -2.34 -16.12
N GLY A 108 -16.45 -3.54 -16.32
CA GLY A 108 -16.70 -4.50 -15.25
C GLY A 108 -18.00 -4.22 -14.50
N MET A 109 -18.21 -4.96 -13.41
CA MET A 109 -19.35 -4.74 -12.53
C MET A 109 -19.15 -3.40 -11.80
N ASP A 110 -20.19 -2.57 -11.75
CA ASP A 110 -20.17 -1.26 -11.08
C ASP A 110 -19.10 -0.26 -11.58
N ASN A 111 -18.58 -0.43 -12.80
CA ASN A 111 -17.56 0.44 -13.39
C ASN A 111 -16.24 0.53 -12.58
N THR A 112 -15.90 -0.53 -11.83
CA THR A 112 -14.70 -0.54 -10.97
C THR A 112 -13.39 -0.73 -11.73
N GLY A 113 -13.45 -1.32 -12.92
CA GLY A 113 -12.28 -1.58 -13.77
C GLY A 113 -12.14 -0.58 -14.91
N ASN A 114 -11.01 -0.67 -15.60
CA ASN A 114 -10.69 0.16 -16.76
C ASN A 114 -10.31 -0.70 -17.97
N CYS A 115 -10.78 -0.28 -19.15
CA CYS A 115 -10.39 -0.86 -20.44
C CYS A 115 -8.97 -0.39 -20.79
N VAL A 116 -8.00 -1.29 -20.63
CA VAL A 116 -6.57 -0.97 -20.73
C VAL A 116 -5.88 -1.64 -21.93
N ALA A 117 -6.53 -2.63 -22.53
CA ALA A 117 -6.13 -3.28 -23.76
C ALA A 117 -7.38 -3.76 -24.54
N ASP A 118 -7.20 -4.17 -25.80
CA ASP A 118 -8.33 -4.57 -26.67
C ASP A 118 -9.10 -5.76 -26.08
N GLY A 119 -10.35 -5.52 -25.72
CA GLY A 119 -11.22 -6.51 -25.07
C GLY A 119 -10.82 -6.89 -23.65
N ILE A 120 -9.93 -6.15 -22.98
CA ILE A 120 -9.45 -6.46 -21.62
C ILE A 120 -9.84 -5.35 -20.64
N CYS A 121 -10.56 -5.75 -19.58
CA CYS A 121 -10.91 -4.91 -18.44
C CYS A 121 -10.07 -5.33 -17.23
N CYS A 122 -9.36 -4.39 -16.62
CA CYS A 122 -8.52 -4.66 -15.45
C CYS A 122 -8.95 -3.83 -14.24
N VAL A 123 -8.85 -4.47 -13.08
CA VAL A 123 -8.83 -3.86 -11.76
C VAL A 123 -7.39 -3.95 -11.20
N GLU A 124 -7.16 -3.47 -9.98
CA GLU A 124 -5.83 -3.37 -9.38
C GLU A 124 -5.10 -4.71 -9.16
N ASP A 125 -5.82 -5.83 -9.11
CA ASP A 125 -5.29 -7.16 -8.81
C ASP A 125 -5.58 -8.22 -9.89
N ALA A 126 -6.47 -7.93 -10.85
CA ALA A 126 -6.89 -8.90 -11.85
C ALA A 126 -7.33 -8.24 -13.17
N CYS A 127 -7.18 -9.01 -14.25
CA CYS A 127 -7.65 -8.65 -15.59
C CYS A 127 -8.58 -9.73 -16.13
N SER A 128 -9.62 -9.32 -16.86
CA SER A 128 -10.58 -10.22 -17.47
C SER A 128 -11.00 -9.72 -18.85
N PHE A 129 -11.41 -10.64 -19.72
CA PHE A 129 -11.99 -10.26 -21.00
C PHE A 129 -13.34 -9.60 -20.80
N ASN A 130 -13.57 -8.47 -21.48
CA ASN A 130 -14.83 -7.74 -21.42
C ASN A 130 -15.17 -7.15 -22.80
N SER A 131 -16.35 -7.48 -23.32
CA SER A 131 -16.82 -7.00 -24.62
C SER A 131 -17.01 -5.48 -24.71
N LEU A 132 -17.17 -4.80 -23.57
CA LEU A 132 -17.26 -3.34 -23.52
C LEU A 132 -15.93 -2.65 -23.90
N CYS A 133 -14.82 -3.38 -23.84
CA CYS A 133 -13.47 -2.87 -24.12
C CYS A 133 -12.99 -3.12 -25.56
N ARG A 134 -13.86 -3.65 -26.43
CA ARG A 134 -13.69 -3.53 -27.88
C ARG A 134 -14.19 -2.17 -28.37
#